data_AF-A0A2V7FU23-F1
#
_entry.id   AF-A0A2V7FU23-F1
#
_cell.length_a   1.000
_cell.length_b   1.000
_cell.length_c   1.000
_cell.angle_alpha   90.00
_cell.angle_beta   90.00
_cell.angle_gamma   90.00
#
_symmetry.space_group_name_H-M   'P 1'
#
loop_
_entity.id
_entity.type
_entity.pdbx_description
1 polymer ?
#
loop_
_entity_poly.entity_id
_entity_poly.type
_entity_poly.pdbx_seq_one_letter_code
_entity_poly.pdbx_strand_id
1 'polypeptide(L)'
;MARLDLQLVASHPDRAGGLGFIATGEQSFAIVVFAVAAVGSARFAQQILHAGAHVADFKMVLGGFVAIATVVVFAPLAVFAPRLTALRRESHGEYSRLAGGHHRAFEARWLRRDDVGSELLGSPDVSSLADLDTAFQNVTALRAFPVERRNVAVVAVAAALPIVPLVMLEIPVAEILRRILGILA
;
A
#
# COMPACT_ATOMS: atom_id res chain seq x y z
N MET A 1 -17.05 -17.42 2.51
CA MET A 1 -16.74 -16.31 3.44
C MET A 1 -16.12 -15.21 2.57
N ALA A 2 -16.71 -14.04 2.27
CA ALA A 2 -17.90 -13.34 2.71
C ALA A 2 -19.02 -13.35 1.63
N ARG A 3 -20.29 -13.40 2.06
CA ARG A 3 -21.50 -13.34 1.21
C ARG A 3 -22.04 -11.90 1.10
N LEU A 4 -21.16 -10.92 1.20
CA LEU A 4 -21.52 -9.53 1.00
C LEU A 4 -21.56 -9.27 -0.52
N ASP A 5 -22.65 -8.67 -1.00
CA ASP A 5 -22.78 -8.22 -2.38
C ASP A 5 -21.90 -6.98 -2.56
N LEU A 6 -20.59 -7.21 -2.66
CA LEU A 6 -19.61 -6.14 -2.82
C LEU A 6 -19.74 -5.55 -4.24
N GLN A 7 -20.28 -4.34 -4.30
CA GLN A 7 -20.28 -3.51 -5.50
C GLN A 7 -18.92 -2.85 -5.68
N LEU A 8 -17.95 -3.61 -6.19
CA LEU A 8 -16.61 -3.09 -6.47
C LEU A 8 -16.59 -2.33 -7.79
N VAL A 9 -15.95 -1.16 -7.80
CA VAL A 9 -15.81 -0.33 -9.00
C VAL A 9 -14.34 -0.26 -9.41
N ALA A 10 -14.00 -0.78 -10.58
CA ALA A 10 -12.61 -0.87 -11.02
C ALA A 10 -11.93 0.49 -11.25
N SER A 11 -12.70 1.50 -11.69
CA SER A 11 -12.20 2.86 -11.93
C SER A 11 -12.10 3.72 -10.67
N HIS A 12 -12.43 3.17 -9.49
CA HIS A 12 -12.44 3.91 -8.24
C HIS A 12 -11.04 4.48 -7.89
N PRO A 13 -10.93 5.74 -7.45
CA PRO A 13 -9.65 6.43 -7.27
C PRO A 13 -8.75 5.82 -6.18
N ASP A 14 -9.33 5.03 -5.26
CA ASP A 14 -8.56 4.33 -4.22
C ASP A 14 -7.71 3.16 -4.75
N ARG A 15 -7.87 2.75 -6.01
CA ARG A 15 -7.17 1.61 -6.62
C ARG A 15 -7.35 0.29 -5.82
N ALA A 16 -8.42 0.19 -5.04
CA ALA A 16 -8.79 -0.99 -4.25
C ALA A 16 -10.28 -1.31 -4.41
N GLY A 17 -10.89 -0.86 -5.52
CA GLY A 17 -12.29 -1.16 -5.84
C GLY A 17 -13.29 -0.54 -4.86
N GLY A 18 -12.92 0.51 -4.13
CA GLY A 18 -13.72 1.10 -3.06
C GLY A 18 -13.44 0.54 -1.66
N LEU A 19 -12.51 -0.41 -1.51
CA LEU A 19 -12.14 -1.02 -0.22
C LEU A 19 -11.00 -0.33 0.52
N GLY A 20 -10.43 0.75 -0.02
CA GLY A 20 -9.27 1.42 0.55
C GLY A 20 -9.48 1.88 2.00
N PHE A 21 -10.71 2.29 2.35
CA PHE A 21 -11.04 2.73 3.71
C PHE A 21 -10.88 1.63 4.76
N ILE A 22 -11.08 0.36 4.40
CA ILE A 22 -10.96 -0.77 5.34
C ILE A 22 -9.50 -0.90 5.79
N ALA A 23 -8.58 -0.79 4.84
CA ALA A 23 -7.15 -0.85 5.15
C ALA A 23 -6.65 0.39 5.90
N THR A 24 -7.32 1.53 5.78
CA THR A 24 -7.09 2.69 6.66
C THR A 24 -7.56 2.38 8.09
N GLY A 25 -8.70 1.72 8.26
CA GLY A 25 -9.19 1.26 9.57
C GLY A 25 -8.18 0.36 10.29
N GLU A 26 -7.57 -0.57 9.56
CA GLU A 26 -6.57 -1.49 10.12
C GLU A 26 -5.29 -0.79 10.63
N GLN A 27 -4.93 0.37 10.09
CA GLN A 27 -3.81 1.16 10.62
C GLN A 27 -4.02 1.55 12.09
N SER A 28 -5.27 1.65 12.54
CA SER A 28 -5.59 1.98 13.94
C SER A 28 -5.03 0.94 14.92
N PHE A 29 -4.80 -0.31 14.49
CA PHE A 29 -4.17 -1.33 15.31
C PHE A 29 -2.68 -1.08 15.56
N ALA A 30 -2.05 -0.13 14.86
CA ALA A 30 -0.65 0.22 15.08
C ALA A 30 -0.36 0.61 16.53
N ILE A 31 -1.29 1.29 17.22
CA ILE A 31 -1.12 1.65 18.64
C ILE A 31 -1.12 0.42 19.56
N VAL A 32 -1.94 -0.59 19.24
CA VAL A 32 -2.00 -1.85 19.98
C VAL A 32 -0.71 -2.64 19.75
N VAL A 33 -0.26 -2.71 18.50
CA VAL A 33 1.02 -3.34 18.13
C VAL A 33 2.19 -2.67 18.85
N PHE A 34 2.23 -1.33 18.87
CA PHE A 34 3.23 -0.58 19.60
C PHE A 34 3.21 -0.91 21.10
N ALA A 35 2.04 -0.96 21.73
CA ALA A 35 1.91 -1.30 23.15
C ALA A 35 2.45 -2.70 23.47
N VAL A 36 2.09 -3.71 22.67
CA VAL A 36 2.59 -5.08 22.83
C VAL A 36 4.11 -5.14 22.61
N ALA A 37 4.61 -4.46 21.58
CA ALA A 37 6.03 -4.36 21.29
C ALA A 37 6.80 -3.72 22.45
N ALA A 38 6.28 -2.65 23.05
CA ALA A 38 6.89 -1.97 24.18
C ALA A 38 7.01 -2.86 25.41
N VAL A 39 5.97 -3.65 25.73
CA VAL A 39 6.02 -4.62 26.83
C VAL A 39 7.07 -5.71 26.57
N GLY A 40 7.11 -6.25 25.35
CA GLY A 40 8.13 -7.24 24.95
C GLY A 40 9.56 -6.66 25.05
N SER A 41 9.75 -5.45 24.52
CA SER A 41 11.01 -4.72 24.60
C SER A 41 11.47 -4.50 26.04
N ALA A 42 10.58 -4.05 26.93
CA ALA A 42 10.93 -3.81 28.33
C ALA A 42 11.45 -5.10 29.02
N ARG A 43 10.85 -6.25 28.70
CA ARG A 43 11.30 -7.55 29.22
C ARG A 43 12.70 -7.91 28.70
N PHE A 44 12.99 -7.69 27.42
CA PHE A 44 14.33 -7.95 26.88
C PHE A 44 15.37 -6.96 27.40
N ALA A 45 15.00 -5.69 27.58
CA ALA A 45 15.87 -4.69 28.19
C ALA A 45 16.33 -5.11 29.60
N GLN A 46 15.44 -5.69 30.40
CA GLN A 46 15.81 -6.26 31.71
C GLN A 46 16.85 -7.39 31.59
N GLN A 47 16.73 -8.27 30.59
CA GLN A 47 17.70 -9.34 30.37
C GLN A 47 19.06 -8.80 29.90
N ILE A 48 19.07 -7.77 29.06
CA ILE A 48 20.30 -7.13 28.60
C ILE A 48 21.01 -6.43 29.76
N LEU A 49 20.27 -5.63 30.54
CA LEU A 49 20.83 -4.83 31.63
C LEU A 49 21.26 -5.65 32.85
N HIS A 50 20.59 -6.77 33.15
CA HIS A 50 20.79 -7.50 34.40
C HIS A 50 21.24 -8.95 34.24
N ALA A 51 21.07 -9.57 33.07
CA ALA A 51 21.43 -10.97 32.83
C ALA A 51 22.56 -11.13 31.79
N GLY A 52 23.12 -10.03 31.29
CA GLY A 52 24.24 -10.04 30.33
C GLY A 52 23.89 -10.59 28.95
N ALA A 53 22.60 -10.63 28.59
CA ALA A 53 22.15 -11.03 27.27
C ALA A 53 22.41 -9.93 26.23
N HIS A 54 22.53 -10.31 24.96
CA HIS A 54 22.72 -9.36 23.87
C HIS A 54 21.47 -9.17 23.00
N VAL A 55 21.30 -8.00 22.38
CA VAL A 55 20.19 -7.73 21.44
C VAL A 55 20.24 -8.71 20.26
N ALA A 56 21.46 -9.11 19.86
CA ALA A 56 21.69 -10.08 18.81
C ALA A 56 21.05 -11.46 19.11
N ASP A 57 20.90 -11.82 20.39
CA ASP A 57 20.30 -13.09 20.81
C ASP A 57 18.80 -13.12 20.51
N PHE A 58 18.16 -11.94 20.48
CA PHE A 58 16.72 -11.79 20.24
C PHE A 58 16.38 -11.35 18.83
N LYS A 59 17.34 -11.19 17.91
CA LYS A 59 17.12 -10.65 16.56
C LYS A 59 15.99 -11.36 15.79
N MET A 60 15.92 -12.69 15.89
CA MET A 60 14.89 -13.49 15.22
C MET A 60 13.52 -13.31 15.87
N VAL A 61 13.48 -13.17 17.20
CA VAL A 61 12.24 -12.95 17.95
C VAL A 61 11.69 -11.56 17.66
N LEU A 62 12.55 -10.53 17.66
CA LEU A 62 12.19 -9.15 17.37
C LEU A 62 11.73 -8.99 15.90
N GLY A 63 12.50 -9.49 14.94
CA GLY A 63 12.12 -9.46 13.53
C GLY A 63 10.87 -10.30 13.24
N GLY A 64 10.78 -11.48 13.86
CA GLY A 64 9.60 -12.35 13.77
C GLY A 64 8.35 -11.69 14.34
N PHE A 65 8.47 -10.99 15.47
CA PHE A 65 7.36 -10.23 16.05
C PHE A 65 6.85 -9.14 15.10
N VAL A 66 7.75 -8.33 14.52
CA VAL A 66 7.36 -7.28 13.54
C VAL A 66 6.62 -7.90 12.34
N ALA A 67 7.16 -9.00 11.79
CA ALA A 67 6.55 -9.70 10.67
C ALA A 67 5.18 -10.28 11.04
N ILE A 68 5.08 -11.00 12.16
CA ILE A 68 3.84 -11.63 12.64
C ILE A 68 2.79 -10.58 12.97
N ALA A 69 3.14 -9.50 13.69
CA ALA A 69 2.20 -8.44 14.02
C ALA A 69 1.63 -7.79 12.76
N THR A 70 2.48 -7.52 11.76
CA THR A 70 2.05 -7.00 10.46
C THR A 70 1.12 -7.97 9.75
N VAL A 71 1.47 -9.26 9.69
CA VAL A 71 0.62 -10.29 9.07
C VAL A 71 -0.71 -10.39 9.80
N VAL A 72 -0.74 -10.44 11.13
CA VAL A 72 -1.97 -10.56 11.92
C VAL A 72 -2.91 -9.37 11.70
N VAL A 73 -2.37 -8.15 11.62
CA VAL A 73 -3.17 -6.95 11.37
C VAL A 73 -3.81 -6.98 9.98
N PHE A 74 -3.07 -7.37 8.93
CA PHE A 74 -3.56 -7.32 7.54
C PHE A 74 -4.13 -8.65 7.00
N ALA A 75 -3.98 -9.76 7.73
CA ALA A 75 -4.48 -11.08 7.34
C ALA A 75 -5.99 -11.09 7.09
N PRO A 76 -6.85 -10.40 7.88
CA PRO A 76 -8.29 -10.36 7.62
C PRO A 76 -8.64 -9.84 6.22
N LEU A 77 -7.85 -8.92 5.66
CA LEU A 77 -8.10 -8.37 4.32
C LEU A 77 -7.80 -9.33 3.18
N ALA A 78 -7.07 -10.43 3.43
CA ALA A 78 -6.81 -11.44 2.42
C ALA A 78 -8.10 -12.07 1.87
N VAL A 79 -9.20 -12.00 2.63
CA VAL A 79 -10.54 -12.44 2.18
C VAL A 79 -11.03 -11.66 0.95
N PHE A 80 -10.59 -10.41 0.76
CA PHE A 80 -10.99 -9.57 -0.38
C PHE A 80 -10.06 -9.69 -1.60
N ALA A 81 -8.84 -10.22 -1.42
CA ALA A 81 -7.85 -10.38 -2.47
C ALA A 81 -8.35 -11.14 -3.73
N PRO A 82 -9.05 -12.29 -3.62
CA PRO A 82 -9.52 -13.00 -4.80
C PRO A 82 -10.58 -12.20 -5.58
N ARG A 83 -11.43 -11.44 -4.88
CA ARG A 83 -12.46 -10.59 -5.51
C ARG A 83 -11.83 -9.43 -6.27
N LEU A 84 -10.83 -8.76 -5.69
CA LEU A 84 -10.09 -7.70 -6.37
C LEU A 84 -9.27 -8.20 -7.56
N THR A 85 -8.67 -9.39 -7.43
CA THR A 85 -7.93 -10.00 -8.52
C THR A 85 -8.84 -10.38 -9.69
N ALA A 86 -10.04 -10.91 -9.40
CA ALA A 86 -11.06 -11.17 -10.42
C ALA A 86 -11.50 -9.87 -11.11
N LEU A 87 -11.87 -8.85 -10.33
CA LEU A 87 -12.24 -7.53 -10.84
C LEU A 87 -11.16 -6.95 -11.76
N ARG A 88 -9.88 -6.97 -11.34
CA ARG A 88 -8.76 -6.48 -12.15
C ARG A 88 -8.64 -7.20 -13.49
N ARG A 89 -8.88 -8.51 -13.53
CA ARG A 89 -8.78 -9.29 -14.77
C ARG A 89 -9.93 -8.96 -15.73
N GLU A 90 -11.15 -8.90 -15.22
CA GLU A 90 -12.36 -8.61 -15.99
C GLU A 90 -12.34 -7.18 -16.52
N SER A 91 -12.15 -6.21 -15.62
CA SER A 91 -12.22 -4.78 -15.96
C SER A 91 -11.12 -4.34 -16.92
N HIS A 92 -9.94 -4.96 -16.89
CA HIS A 92 -8.85 -4.54 -17.77
C HIS A 92 -9.22 -4.74 -19.24
N GLY A 93 -9.83 -5.88 -19.60
CA GLY A 93 -10.25 -6.14 -20.98
C GLY A 93 -11.35 -5.19 -21.44
N GLU A 94 -12.36 -4.99 -20.60
CA GLU A 94 -13.51 -4.13 -20.91
C GLU A 94 -13.09 -2.66 -21.08
N TYR A 95 -12.32 -2.13 -20.13
CA TYR A 95 -11.86 -0.73 -20.20
C TYR A 95 -10.83 -0.52 -21.31
N SER A 96 -9.96 -1.49 -21.62
CA SER A 96 -9.06 -1.36 -22.78
C SER A 96 -9.84 -1.25 -24.10
N ARG A 97 -10.92 -2.04 -24.25
CA ARG A 97 -11.77 -1.96 -25.45
C ARG A 97 -12.51 -0.63 -25.54
N LEU A 98 -13.02 -0.13 -24.41
CA LEU A 98 -13.68 1.17 -24.32
C LEU A 98 -12.72 2.31 -24.67
N ALA A 99 -11.55 2.36 -24.01
CA ALA A 99 -10.52 3.36 -24.25
C ALA A 99 -10.04 3.37 -25.70
N GLY A 100 -9.77 2.19 -26.28
CA GLY A 100 -9.34 2.06 -27.67
C GLY A 100 -10.44 2.39 -28.69
N GLY A 101 -11.71 2.15 -28.36
CA GLY A 101 -12.85 2.61 -29.16
C GLY A 101 -12.95 4.13 -29.18
N HIS A 102 -12.86 4.76 -28.01
CA HIS A 102 -12.94 6.20 -27.85
C HIS A 102 -11.78 6.94 -28.52
N HIS A 103 -10.54 6.45 -28.35
CA HIS A 103 -9.36 7.00 -29.03
C HIS A 103 -9.48 6.97 -30.55
N ARG A 104 -9.92 5.84 -31.13
CA ARG A 104 -10.12 5.75 -32.58
C ARG A 104 -11.20 6.70 -33.10
N ALA A 105 -12.29 6.87 -32.36
CA ALA A 105 -13.33 7.83 -32.70
C ALA A 105 -12.83 9.27 -32.63
N PHE A 106 -12.05 9.59 -31.59
CA PHE A 106 -11.41 10.89 -31.43
C PHE A 106 -10.44 11.18 -32.58
N GLU A 107 -9.55 10.23 -32.92
CA GLU A 107 -8.63 10.38 -34.06
C GLU A 107 -9.36 10.61 -35.38
N ALA A 108 -10.40 9.81 -35.66
CA ALA A 108 -11.16 9.92 -36.89
C ALA A 108 -11.87 11.28 -37.03
N ARG A 109 -12.29 11.86 -35.90
CA ARG A 109 -12.99 13.16 -35.86
C ARG A 109 -12.04 14.35 -35.92
N TRP A 110 -10.92 14.30 -35.20
CA TRP A 110 -10.10 15.49 -34.92
C TRP A 110 -8.69 15.46 -35.53
N LEU A 111 -8.10 14.29 -35.77
CA LEU A 111 -6.71 14.17 -36.25
C LEU A 111 -6.60 13.88 -37.76
N ARG A 112 -7.63 13.28 -38.36
CA ARG A 112 -7.65 12.92 -39.79
C ARG A 112 -8.38 13.93 -40.68
N ARG A 113 -8.69 15.12 -40.15
CA ARG A 113 -9.34 16.22 -40.87
C ARG A 113 -8.40 17.44 -40.84
N ASP A 114 -8.18 18.05 -41.99
CA ASP A 114 -7.17 19.10 -42.16
C ASP A 114 -7.55 20.48 -41.58
N ASP A 115 -8.80 20.67 -41.12
CA ASP A 115 -9.38 22.00 -40.78
C ASP A 115 -10.07 22.04 -39.41
N VAL A 116 -9.42 21.58 -38.34
CA VAL A 116 -10.09 21.47 -37.01
C VAL A 116 -9.32 22.10 -35.85
N GLY A 117 -8.17 22.74 -36.12
CA GLY A 117 -7.25 23.20 -35.08
C GLY A 117 -7.83 24.25 -34.11
N SER A 118 -8.70 25.14 -34.58
CA SER A 118 -9.32 26.18 -33.75
C SER A 118 -10.53 25.70 -32.95
N GLU A 119 -11.30 24.73 -33.47
CA GLU A 119 -12.48 24.16 -32.82
C GLU A 119 -12.14 23.08 -31.77
N LEU A 120 -10.93 22.51 -31.85
CA LEU A 120 -10.47 21.49 -30.90
C LEU A 120 -10.28 22.06 -29.49
N LEU A 121 -9.77 23.30 -29.39
CA LEU A 121 -9.48 23.96 -28.13
C LEU A 121 -10.79 24.33 -27.41
N GLY A 122 -11.02 23.68 -26.25
CA GLY A 122 -12.24 23.85 -25.47
C GLY A 122 -13.38 22.90 -25.86
N SER A 123 -13.14 21.95 -26.78
CA SER A 123 -14.13 20.93 -27.10
C SER A 123 -14.36 19.97 -25.90
N PRO A 124 -15.62 19.58 -25.61
CA PRO A 124 -15.91 18.58 -24.59
C PRO A 124 -15.24 17.22 -24.85
N ASP A 125 -14.96 16.91 -26.12
CA ASP A 125 -14.33 15.66 -26.54
C ASP A 125 -12.90 15.50 -25.99
N VAL A 126 -12.13 16.59 -25.90
CA VAL A 126 -10.76 16.56 -25.32
C VAL A 126 -10.82 16.27 -23.83
N SER A 127 -11.76 16.88 -23.11
CA SER A 127 -11.98 16.60 -21.68
C SER A 127 -12.44 15.15 -21.48
N SER A 128 -13.39 14.67 -22.27
CA SER A 128 -13.87 13.29 -22.23
C SER A 128 -12.75 12.27 -22.43
N LEU A 129 -11.81 12.55 -23.34
CA LEU A 129 -10.64 11.71 -23.56
C LEU A 129 -9.75 11.64 -22.31
N ALA A 130 -9.45 12.78 -21.71
CA ALA A 130 -8.64 12.86 -20.48
C ALA A 130 -9.32 12.20 -19.27
N ASP A 131 -10.63 12.35 -19.13
CA ASP A 131 -11.42 11.70 -18.08
C ASP A 131 -11.41 10.18 -18.23
N LEU A 132 -11.52 9.68 -19.47
CA LEU A 132 -11.44 8.26 -19.77
C LEU A 132 -10.05 7.70 -19.51
N ASP A 133 -8.99 8.43 -19.86
CA ASP A 133 -7.62 8.05 -19.56
C ASP A 133 -7.38 7.97 -18.06
N THR A 134 -7.90 8.93 -17.31
CA THR A 134 -7.82 8.91 -15.84
C THR A 134 -8.54 7.68 -15.27
N ALA A 135 -9.73 7.37 -15.77
CA ALA A 135 -10.45 6.16 -15.36
C ALA A 135 -9.69 4.88 -15.73
N PHE A 136 -9.09 4.81 -16.92
CA PHE A 136 -8.29 3.67 -17.37
C PHE A 136 -6.99 3.50 -16.56
N GLN A 137 -6.34 4.61 -16.20
CA GLN A 137 -5.19 4.60 -15.29
C GLN A 137 -5.55 4.02 -13.91
N ASN A 138 -6.73 4.34 -13.37
CA ASN A 138 -7.19 3.74 -12.12
C ASN A 138 -7.39 2.23 -12.24
N VAL A 139 -7.99 1.77 -13.34
CA VAL A 139 -8.21 0.33 -13.62
C VAL A 139 -6.89 -0.42 -13.76
N THR A 140 -5.94 0.13 -14.51
CA THR A 140 -4.61 -0.48 -14.71
C THR A 140 -3.78 -0.47 -13.42
N ALA A 141 -4.00 0.51 -12.54
CA ALA A 141 -3.38 0.62 -11.22
C ALA A 141 -4.12 -0.16 -10.10
N LEU A 142 -5.25 -0.82 -10.39
CA LEU A 142 -6.07 -1.53 -9.41
C LEU A 142 -5.28 -2.63 -8.70
N ARG A 143 -5.19 -2.61 -7.37
CA ARG A 143 -4.36 -3.55 -6.62
C ARG A 143 -5.04 -4.91 -6.46
N ALA A 144 -4.24 -5.97 -6.52
CA ALA A 144 -4.72 -7.35 -6.27
C ALA A 144 -5.00 -7.62 -4.77
N PHE A 145 -4.41 -6.81 -3.89
CA PHE A 145 -4.58 -6.90 -2.45
C PHE A 145 -5.01 -5.53 -1.92
N PRO A 146 -6.03 -5.45 -1.04
CA PRO A 146 -6.64 -4.19 -0.60
C PRO A 146 -5.77 -3.38 0.38
N VAL A 147 -4.44 -3.54 0.36
CA VAL A 147 -3.53 -2.87 1.31
C VAL A 147 -2.51 -2.02 0.57
N GLU A 148 -2.25 -0.84 1.11
CA GLU A 148 -1.19 0.05 0.63
C GLU A 148 0.12 -0.23 1.35
N ARG A 149 1.24 -0.06 0.63
CA ARG A 149 2.58 -0.13 1.23
C ARG A 149 2.73 0.82 2.41
N ARG A 150 2.07 2.00 2.34
CA ARG A 150 2.02 2.98 3.44
C ARG A 150 1.38 2.39 4.70
N ASN A 151 0.29 1.65 4.57
CA ASN A 151 -0.42 1.06 5.72
C ASN A 151 0.46 0.02 6.41
N VAL A 152 1.11 -0.84 5.62
CA VAL A 152 2.08 -1.83 6.11
C VAL A 152 3.24 -1.15 6.83
N ALA A 153 3.79 -0.09 6.24
CA ALA A 153 4.90 0.66 6.82
C ALA A 153 4.52 1.26 8.18
N VAL A 154 3.32 1.82 8.34
CA VAL A 154 2.85 2.39 9.62
C VAL A 154 2.86 1.33 10.73
N VAL A 155 2.29 0.16 10.47
CA VAL A 155 2.24 -0.93 11.47
C VAL A 155 3.63 -1.50 11.75
N ALA A 156 4.45 -1.70 10.71
CA ALA A 156 5.80 -2.22 10.86
C ALA A 156 6.70 -1.25 11.66
N VAL A 157 6.60 0.05 11.39
CA VAL A 157 7.30 1.10 12.15
C VAL A 157 6.82 1.12 13.60
N ALA A 158 5.50 1.05 13.84
CA ALA A 158 4.96 1.00 15.20
C ALA A 158 5.45 -0.24 15.98
N ALA A 159 5.58 -1.39 15.32
CA ALA A 159 6.15 -2.60 15.92
C ALA A 159 7.65 -2.49 16.21
N ALA A 160 8.40 -1.83 15.32
CA ALA A 160 9.85 -1.69 15.43
C ALA A 160 10.29 -0.55 16.37
N LEU A 161 9.45 0.47 16.56
CA LEU A 161 9.80 1.69 17.31
C LEU A 161 10.24 1.37 18.76
N PRO A 162 9.56 0.48 19.52
CA PRO A 162 10.02 0.12 20.86
C PRO A 162 11.29 -0.74 20.90
N ILE A 163 11.76 -1.24 19.77
CA ILE A 163 12.99 -2.06 19.68
C ILE A 163 14.22 -1.15 19.56
N VAL A 164 14.07 0.05 19.01
CA VAL A 164 15.14 1.05 18.89
C VAL A 164 15.90 1.29 20.21
N PRO A 165 15.25 1.55 21.36
CA PRO A 165 15.96 1.77 22.60
C PRO A 165 16.74 0.53 23.07
N LEU A 166 16.33 -0.70 22.76
CA LEU A 166 17.11 -1.91 23.09
C LEU A 166 18.44 -1.91 22.35
N VAL A 167 18.41 -1.61 21.05
CA VAL A 167 19.63 -1.54 20.23
C VAL A 167 20.57 -0.46 20.78
N MET A 168 20.01 0.66 21.24
CA MET A 168 20.77 1.76 21.85
C MET A 168 21.42 1.39 23.19
N LEU A 169 20.96 0.35 23.89
CA LEU A 169 21.62 -0.12 25.13
C LEU A 169 22.98 -0.74 24.86
N GLU A 170 23.21 -1.28 23.66
CA GLU A 170 24.46 -1.97 23.31
C GLU A 170 25.30 -1.22 22.27
N ILE A 171 24.66 -0.62 21.28
CA ILE A 171 25.33 0.05 20.17
C ILE A 171 25.16 1.58 20.34
N PRO A 172 26.25 2.34 20.47
CA PRO A 172 26.18 3.79 20.52
C PRO A 172 25.47 4.38 19.29
N VAL A 173 24.61 5.37 19.51
CA VAL A 173 23.80 6.03 18.45
C VAL A 173 24.66 6.53 17.29
N ALA A 174 25.85 7.06 17.59
CA ALA A 174 26.81 7.55 16.60
C ALA A 174 27.29 6.45 15.63
N GLU A 175 27.42 5.22 16.11
CA GLU A 175 27.84 4.09 15.28
C GLU A 175 26.70 3.60 14.37
N ILE A 176 25.46 3.61 14.86
CA ILE A 176 24.27 3.31 14.06
C ILE A 176 24.12 4.30 12.90
N LEU A 177 24.24 5.61 13.20
CA LEU A 177 24.17 6.66 12.17
C LEU A 177 25.25 6.52 11.11
N ARG A 178 26.48 6.17 11.51
CA ARG A 178 27.58 5.89 10.56
C ARG A 178 27.27 4.70 9.67
N ARG A 179 26.71 3.61 10.21
CA ARG A 179 26.34 2.42 9.42
C ARG A 179 25.22 2.73 8.41
N ILE A 180 24.21 3.50 8.78
CA ILE A 180 23.12 3.90 7.87
C ILE A 180 23.66 4.79 6.73
N LEU A 181 24.47 5.81 7.07
CA LEU A 181 25.09 6.69 6.08
C LEU A 181 25.99 5.90 5.11
N GLY A 182 26.72 4.89 5.59
CA GLY A 182 27.55 4.03 4.75
C GLY A 182 26.80 3.06 3.85
N ILE A 183 25.51 2.79 4.09
CA ILE A 183 24.66 1.97 3.21
C ILE A 183 23.97 2.84 2.14
N LEU A 184 23.73 4.12 2.45
CA LEU A 184 23.11 5.09 1.52
C LEU A 184 24.10 5.76 0.56
N ALA A 185 25.40 5.73 0.88
CA ALA A 185 26.49 6.23 0.05
C ALA A 185 26.98 5.15 -0.93
#